data_AF-A0A7V4ZD58-F1
#
_entry.id   AF-A0A7V4ZD58-F1
#
_cell.length_a   1.000
_cell.length_b   1.000
_cell.length_c   1.000
_cell.angle_alpha   90.00
_cell.angle_beta   90.00
_cell.angle_gamma   90.00
#
_symmetry.space_group_name_H-M   'P 1'
#
loop_
_entity.id
_entity.type
_entity.pdbx_description
1 polymer ?
#
loop_
_entity_poly.entity_id
_entity_poly.type
_entity_poly.pdbx_seq_one_letter_code
_entity_poly.pdbx_strand_id
1 'polypeptide(L)'
;MFDALTLAAVVQEIRARALGGRVQSVVQPDGLTVALELYAGQSRHDLVLSAQPSHPRVHFAADKPRRGTEAPSPLLLQMRKLLVGARLADVHQPAWERILHLRFERGGESLTLIAEIMGKHSNIVLVSSDGVILECVKRVGPDVNRYRVVLPNRAYVPPPAQNRVPLPEWSEERLARLLQERADTPIERALVGAVQGLSPLAAREALARAGSADPQRILRELANLFAPLETARWAPSVGIQAETVVAYAPYELTHLGEWKPAPSMSQAIEAYRAAQETADPYAAARAAVRSLIADAAQALARRRQALEREAMSPDEINRLLECGQVLLNHLGELRKGQTRVTLPGLSGQEMTIDLNPDETPLEN
;
A
#
# COMPACT_ATOMS: atom_id res chain seq x y z
N MET A 1 5.74 14.47 -0.90
CA MET A 1 4.82 13.36 -1.29
C MET A 1 5.47 12.64 -2.46
N PHE A 2 5.45 11.30 -2.50
CA PHE A 2 5.97 10.55 -3.65
C PHE A 2 4.85 10.36 -4.69
N ASP A 3 4.94 11.08 -5.82
CA ASP A 3 3.93 11.08 -6.89
C ASP A 3 4.43 10.42 -8.19
N ALA A 4 3.57 10.40 -9.22
CA ALA A 4 3.89 9.73 -10.49
C ALA A 4 5.03 10.44 -11.26
N LEU A 5 5.09 11.77 -11.20
CA LEU A 5 6.18 12.56 -11.81
C LEU A 5 7.50 12.32 -11.08
N THR A 6 7.48 12.27 -9.74
CA THR A 6 8.63 11.90 -8.92
C THR A 6 9.15 10.52 -9.34
N LEU A 7 8.25 9.55 -9.49
CA LEU A 7 8.64 8.21 -9.91
C LEU A 7 9.26 8.22 -11.31
N ALA A 8 8.72 8.99 -12.24
CA ALA A 8 9.25 9.07 -13.60
C ALA A 8 10.68 9.65 -13.64
N ALA A 9 10.94 10.68 -12.82
CA ALA A 9 12.29 11.20 -12.64
C ALA A 9 13.25 10.15 -12.05
N VAL A 10 12.79 9.38 -11.05
CA VAL A 10 13.57 8.28 -10.47
C VAL A 10 13.79 7.15 -11.49
N VAL A 11 12.80 6.78 -12.30
CA VAL A 11 12.91 5.78 -13.36
C VAL A 11 14.00 6.17 -14.35
N GLN A 12 14.01 7.44 -14.78
CA GLN A 12 15.06 7.93 -15.65
C GLN A 12 16.44 7.90 -14.97
N GLU A 13 16.51 8.26 -13.69
CA GLU A 13 17.75 8.18 -12.91
C GLU A 13 18.27 6.73 -12.83
N ILE A 14 17.39 5.75 -12.59
CA ILE A 14 17.74 4.31 -12.57
C ILE A 14 18.21 3.87 -13.96
N ARG A 15 17.49 4.26 -15.03
CA ARG A 15 17.89 3.92 -16.40
C ARG A 15 19.28 4.44 -16.74
N ALA A 16 19.57 5.70 -16.38
CA ALA A 16 20.85 6.34 -16.67
C ALA A 16 22.03 5.72 -15.90
N ARG A 17 21.81 5.27 -14.66
CA ARG A 17 22.89 4.82 -13.77
C ARG A 17 23.06 3.31 -13.70
N ALA A 18 21.97 2.54 -13.80
CA ALA A 18 21.97 1.13 -13.41
C ALA A 18 21.39 0.16 -14.45
N LEU A 19 20.80 0.63 -15.55
CA LEU A 19 20.31 -0.25 -16.61
C LEU A 19 21.45 -1.09 -17.20
N GLY A 20 21.22 -2.38 -17.40
CA GLY A 20 22.26 -3.34 -17.79
C GLY A 20 23.20 -3.75 -16.65
N GLY A 21 23.09 -3.13 -15.48
CA GLY A 21 23.86 -3.48 -14.28
C GLY A 21 23.51 -4.83 -13.70
N ARG A 22 24.38 -5.37 -12.86
CA ARG A 22 24.16 -6.64 -12.13
C ARG A 22 23.87 -6.39 -10.67
N VAL A 23 22.92 -7.14 -10.10
CA VAL A 23 22.66 -7.14 -8.66
C VAL A 23 23.81 -7.85 -7.95
N GLN A 24 24.56 -7.14 -7.12
CA GLN A 24 25.67 -7.70 -6.33
C GLN A 24 25.20 -8.22 -4.99
N SER A 25 24.27 -7.49 -4.34
CA SER A 25 23.70 -7.91 -3.08
C SER A 25 22.29 -7.37 -2.90
N VAL A 26 21.52 -8.09 -2.06
CA VAL A 26 20.21 -7.64 -1.60
C VAL A 26 20.22 -7.64 -0.08
N VAL A 27 19.83 -6.51 0.50
CA VAL A 27 19.65 -6.33 1.93
C VAL A 27 18.24 -5.84 2.22
N GLN A 28 17.78 -6.09 3.43
CA GLN A 28 16.50 -5.61 3.93
C GLN A 28 16.80 -4.83 5.22
N PRO A 29 16.93 -3.49 5.16
CA PRO A 29 17.25 -2.69 6.34
C PRO A 29 16.18 -2.77 7.44
N ASP A 30 14.91 -2.93 7.04
CA ASP A 30 13.76 -3.08 7.92
C ASP A 30 12.66 -3.95 7.26
N GLY A 31 11.61 -4.31 8.00
CA GLY A 31 10.56 -5.21 7.53
C GLY A 31 9.82 -4.77 6.25
N LEU A 32 9.84 -3.49 5.88
CA LEU A 32 9.12 -2.94 4.73
C LEU A 32 10.01 -2.29 3.67
N THR A 33 11.34 -2.38 3.81
CA THR A 33 12.31 -1.76 2.91
C THR A 33 13.30 -2.78 2.40
N VAL A 34 13.49 -2.86 1.09
CA VAL A 34 14.57 -3.65 0.48
C VAL A 34 15.54 -2.73 -0.24
N ALA A 35 16.82 -3.10 -0.28
CA ALA A 35 17.83 -2.40 -1.05
C ALA A 35 18.64 -3.38 -1.91
N LEU A 36 18.87 -2.98 -3.16
CA LEU A 36 19.66 -3.72 -4.14
C LEU A 36 20.93 -2.93 -4.42
N GLU A 37 22.09 -3.56 -4.21
CA GLU A 37 23.36 -3.02 -4.69
C GLU A 37 23.49 -3.40 -6.18
N LEU A 38 23.38 -2.42 -7.07
CA LEU A 38 23.52 -2.57 -8.51
C LEU A 38 24.92 -2.12 -8.95
N TYR A 39 25.65 -2.99 -9.65
CA TYR A 39 26.94 -2.64 -10.25
C TYR A 39 26.77 -2.38 -11.74
N ALA A 40 27.02 -1.14 -12.15
CA ALA A 40 26.90 -0.65 -13.52
C ALA A 40 27.90 0.50 -13.75
N GLY A 41 28.41 0.66 -14.98
CA GLY A 41 29.30 1.79 -15.30
C GLY A 41 30.52 1.91 -14.37
N GLN A 42 31.11 0.77 -13.97
CA GLN A 42 32.22 0.67 -13.01
C GLN A 42 31.93 1.21 -11.59
N SER A 43 30.67 1.52 -11.28
CA SER A 43 30.25 2.11 -10.01
C SER A 43 29.19 1.25 -9.31
N ARG A 44 29.06 1.41 -8.00
CA ARG A 44 27.99 0.78 -7.21
C ARG A 44 26.87 1.80 -6.97
N HIS A 45 25.65 1.33 -7.10
CA HIS A 45 24.44 2.11 -6.88
C HIS A 45 23.49 1.35 -5.96
N ASP A 46 23.27 1.87 -4.74
CA ASP A 46 22.37 1.25 -3.77
C ASP A 46 20.94 1.73 -3.98
N LEU A 47 20.13 0.95 -4.70
CA LEU A 47 18.72 1.26 -4.98
C LEU A 47 17.84 0.81 -3.82
N VAL A 48 17.21 1.76 -3.14
CA VAL A 48 16.30 1.52 -2.02
C VAL A 48 14.85 1.57 -2.49
N LEU A 49 14.07 0.55 -2.16
CA LEU A 49 12.62 0.49 -2.35
C LEU A 49 11.96 0.30 -0.98
N SER A 50 11.13 1.26 -0.59
CA SER A 50 10.45 1.28 0.71
C SER A 50 8.94 1.31 0.54
N ALA A 51 8.28 0.36 1.18
CA ALA A 51 6.83 0.27 1.33
C ALA A 51 6.32 0.79 2.70
N GLN A 52 7.16 1.55 3.42
CA GLN A 52 6.81 2.16 4.70
C GLN A 52 5.58 3.08 4.55
N PRO A 53 4.51 2.93 5.37
CA PRO A 53 3.28 3.72 5.21
C PRO A 53 3.47 5.24 5.29
N SER A 54 4.40 5.70 6.12
CA SER A 54 4.68 7.13 6.34
C SER A 54 5.53 7.74 5.22
N HIS A 55 6.49 6.98 4.70
CA HIS A 55 7.48 7.47 3.73
C HIS A 55 7.82 6.42 2.66
N PRO A 56 6.83 5.98 1.85
CA PRO A 56 7.09 5.03 0.78
C PRO A 56 7.84 5.73 -0.35
N ARG A 57 8.86 5.09 -0.90
CA ARG A 57 9.79 5.75 -1.83
C ARG A 57 10.61 4.74 -2.62
N VAL A 58 11.13 5.20 -3.75
CA VAL A 58 12.25 4.58 -4.47
C VAL A 58 13.29 5.64 -4.73
N HIS A 59 14.56 5.34 -4.47
CA HIS A 59 15.70 6.26 -4.74
C HIS A 59 17.03 5.51 -4.62
N PHE A 60 18.10 6.06 -5.18
CA PHE A 60 19.45 5.67 -4.81
C PHE A 60 19.82 6.30 -3.46
N ALA A 61 20.38 5.50 -2.55
CA ALA A 61 20.94 5.99 -1.31
C ALA A 61 22.36 6.53 -1.54
N ALA A 62 22.71 7.63 -0.89
CA ALA A 62 24.09 8.14 -0.86
C ALA A 62 25.01 7.21 -0.04
N ASP A 63 24.51 6.74 1.10
CA ASP A 63 25.22 5.80 1.97
C ASP A 63 24.72 4.38 1.80
N LYS A 64 25.64 3.42 1.92
CA LYS A 64 25.31 2.01 1.84
C LYS A 64 24.27 1.64 2.91
N PRO A 65 23.09 1.10 2.52
CA PRO A 65 22.06 0.71 3.47
C PRO A 65 22.58 -0.35 4.46
N ARG A 66 22.26 -0.15 5.74
CA ARG A 66 22.63 -1.11 6.80
C ARG A 66 21.94 -2.45 6.57
N ARG A 67 22.58 -3.54 7.01
CA ARG A 67 21.93 -4.85 7.11
C ARG A 67 20.88 -4.79 8.24
N GLY A 68 19.65 -5.21 7.97
CA GLY A 68 18.59 -5.30 8.98
C GLY A 68 18.73 -6.50 9.92
N THR A 69 17.74 -6.67 10.81
CA THR A 69 17.72 -7.57 11.97
C THR A 69 17.82 -9.08 11.66
N GLU A 70 18.03 -9.86 12.74
CA GLU A 70 18.74 -11.16 12.82
C GLU A 70 18.22 -12.34 11.96
N ALA A 71 16.97 -12.33 11.49
CA ALA A 71 16.40 -13.42 10.69
C ALA A 71 15.97 -12.93 9.29
N PRO A 72 16.44 -13.56 8.20
CA PRO A 72 16.09 -13.15 6.85
C PRO A 72 14.63 -13.47 6.53
N SER A 73 13.89 -12.48 6.01
CA SER A 73 12.50 -12.68 5.58
C SER A 73 12.39 -13.63 4.36
N PRO A 74 11.24 -14.27 4.12
CA PRO A 74 11.01 -15.07 2.92
C PRO A 74 11.30 -14.30 1.62
N LEU A 75 10.91 -13.02 1.56
CA LEU A 75 11.19 -12.18 0.41
C LEU A 75 12.70 -11.97 0.22
N LEU A 76 13.43 -11.64 1.29
CA LEU A 76 14.87 -11.44 1.23
C LEU A 76 15.58 -12.70 0.74
N LEU A 77 15.18 -13.88 1.23
CA LEU A 77 15.73 -15.17 0.79
C LEU A 77 15.47 -15.42 -0.70
N GLN A 78 14.23 -15.20 -1.17
CA GLN A 78 13.89 -15.36 -2.58
C GLN A 78 14.64 -14.37 -3.47
N MET A 79 14.70 -13.09 -3.07
CA MET A 79 15.46 -12.07 -3.81
C MET A 79 16.96 -12.40 -3.86
N ARG A 80 17.56 -12.89 -2.76
CA ARG A 80 18.97 -13.33 -2.76
C ARG A 80 19.19 -14.51 -3.69
N LYS A 81 18.31 -15.52 -3.64
CA LYS A 81 18.40 -16.72 -4.49
C LYS A 81 18.28 -16.35 -5.97
N LEU A 82 17.32 -15.51 -6.32
CA LEU A 82 16.88 -15.30 -7.69
C LEU A 82 17.53 -14.07 -8.34
N LEU A 83 17.64 -12.95 -7.62
CA LEU A 83 18.12 -11.68 -8.19
C LEU A 83 19.64 -11.48 -8.11
N VAL A 84 20.35 -12.03 -7.12
CA VAL A 84 21.81 -11.84 -7.05
C VAL A 84 22.49 -12.45 -8.28
N GLY A 85 23.32 -11.65 -8.95
CA GLY A 85 23.96 -11.96 -10.24
C GLY A 85 23.07 -11.70 -11.47
N ALA A 86 21.77 -11.46 -11.28
CA ALA A 86 20.86 -11.11 -12.36
C ALA A 86 21.15 -9.72 -12.91
N ARG A 87 20.91 -9.54 -14.22
CA ARG A 87 21.11 -8.28 -14.94
C ARG A 87 19.80 -7.49 -14.94
N LEU A 88 19.83 -6.20 -14.59
CA LEU A 88 18.69 -5.30 -14.76
C LEU A 88 18.47 -5.06 -16.26
N ALA A 89 17.48 -5.74 -16.83
CA ALA A 89 17.22 -5.76 -18.26
C ALA A 89 16.26 -4.65 -18.70
N ASP A 90 15.33 -4.25 -17.83
CA ASP A 90 14.41 -3.14 -18.10
C ASP A 90 13.95 -2.44 -16.81
N VAL A 91 13.59 -1.17 -16.95
CA VAL A 91 13.03 -0.32 -15.90
C VAL A 91 11.82 0.37 -16.50
N HIS A 92 10.63 0.08 -16.01
CA HIS A 92 9.39 0.57 -16.58
C HIS A 92 8.46 1.11 -15.50
N GLN A 93 7.73 2.17 -15.84
CA GLN A 93 6.64 2.70 -15.05
C GLN A 93 5.39 2.70 -15.94
N PRO A 94 4.29 2.05 -15.54
CA PRO A 94 3.01 2.19 -16.21
C PRO A 94 2.58 3.66 -16.22
N ALA A 95 2.02 4.12 -17.33
CA ALA A 95 1.72 5.53 -17.55
C ALA A 95 0.90 6.13 -16.38
N TRP A 96 1.37 7.26 -15.85
CA TRP A 96 0.71 8.03 -14.78
C TRP A 96 0.53 7.31 -13.44
N GLU A 97 1.06 6.10 -13.29
CA GLU A 97 0.92 5.29 -12.09
C GLU A 97 2.15 5.38 -11.20
N ARG A 98 1.95 5.16 -9.90
CA ARG A 98 3.04 5.10 -8.90
C ARG A 98 3.52 3.67 -8.72
N ILE A 99 3.82 3.02 -9.84
CA ILE A 99 4.22 1.61 -9.90
C ILE A 99 5.54 1.53 -10.69
N LEU A 100 6.55 0.93 -10.08
CA LEU A 100 7.85 0.68 -10.71
C LEU A 100 7.99 -0.80 -11.00
N HIS A 101 8.31 -1.16 -12.25
CA HIS A 101 8.70 -2.49 -12.66
C HIS A 101 10.21 -2.50 -12.94
N LEU A 102 10.95 -3.35 -12.23
CA LEU A 102 12.36 -3.65 -12.50
C LEU A 102 12.45 -5.08 -13.02
N ARG A 103 12.74 -5.24 -14.31
CA ARG A 103 12.88 -6.55 -14.92
C ARG A 103 14.33 -7.01 -14.85
N PHE A 104 14.55 -8.18 -14.30
CA PHE A 104 15.86 -8.82 -14.16
C PHE A 104 15.92 -10.09 -15.01
N GLU A 105 17.10 -10.35 -15.57
CA GLU A 105 17.38 -11.56 -16.36
C GLU A 105 18.54 -12.35 -15.77
N ARG A 106 18.37 -13.67 -15.65
CA ARG A 106 19.44 -14.59 -15.22
C ARG A 106 19.22 -15.98 -15.84
N GLY A 107 20.22 -16.50 -16.54
CA GLY A 107 20.18 -17.87 -17.05
C GLY A 107 19.02 -18.17 -18.02
N GLY A 108 18.54 -17.17 -18.76
CA GLY A 108 17.38 -17.30 -19.65
C GLY A 108 16.02 -17.05 -18.99
N GLU A 109 15.97 -16.96 -17.67
CA GLU A 109 14.75 -16.62 -16.92
C GLU A 109 14.62 -15.11 -16.71
N SER A 110 13.38 -14.63 -16.75
CA SER A 110 13.03 -13.23 -16.46
C SER A 110 12.21 -13.13 -15.17
N LEU A 111 12.55 -12.15 -14.33
CA LEU A 111 11.88 -11.88 -13.05
C LEU A 111 11.53 -10.39 -13.00
N THR A 112 10.40 -10.03 -12.40
CA THR A 112 10.02 -8.63 -12.23
C THR A 112 9.89 -8.31 -10.75
N LEU A 113 10.67 -7.34 -10.26
CA LEU A 113 10.47 -6.72 -8.96
C LEU A 113 9.58 -5.49 -9.15
N ILE A 114 8.40 -5.52 -8.54
CA ILE A 114 7.39 -4.48 -8.64
C ILE A 114 7.36 -3.70 -7.33
N ALA A 115 7.44 -2.38 -7.37
CA ALA A 115 7.20 -1.51 -6.22
C ALA A 115 5.99 -0.62 -6.46
N GLU A 116 4.98 -0.77 -5.61
CA GLU A 116 3.77 0.02 -5.59
C GLU A 116 3.90 1.09 -4.51
N ILE A 117 3.91 2.37 -4.89
CA ILE A 117 4.13 3.48 -3.96
C ILE A 117 2.79 4.20 -3.72
N MET A 118 1.98 3.63 -2.83
CA MET A 118 0.59 4.01 -2.57
C MET A 118 0.32 4.30 -1.08
N GLY A 119 1.23 5.00 -0.39
CA GLY A 119 1.06 5.32 1.03
C GLY A 119 0.99 4.06 1.89
N LYS A 120 -0.07 3.94 2.71
CA LYS A 120 -0.32 2.74 3.54
C LYS A 120 -0.44 1.45 2.73
N HIS A 121 -0.91 1.53 1.48
CA HIS A 121 -1.09 0.39 0.58
C HIS A 121 0.16 0.05 -0.23
N SER A 122 1.28 0.74 0.01
CA SER A 122 2.52 0.45 -0.71
C SER A 122 2.97 -0.98 -0.50
N ASN A 123 3.54 -1.60 -1.53
CA ASN A 123 4.01 -2.98 -1.47
C ASN A 123 5.23 -3.16 -2.39
N ILE A 124 5.99 -4.23 -2.15
CA ILE A 124 7.08 -4.67 -3.01
C ILE A 124 6.84 -6.15 -3.28
N VAL A 125 6.76 -6.51 -4.56
CA VAL A 125 6.29 -7.81 -5.02
C VAL A 125 7.28 -8.37 -6.02
N LEU A 126 7.78 -9.57 -5.79
CA LEU A 126 8.62 -10.31 -6.73
C LEU A 126 7.73 -11.25 -7.55
N VAL A 127 7.81 -11.15 -8.87
CA VAL A 127 6.94 -11.85 -9.82
C VAL A 127 7.78 -12.64 -10.83
N SER A 128 7.34 -13.85 -11.18
CA SER A 128 7.94 -14.69 -12.22
C SER A 128 7.67 -14.15 -13.63
N SER A 129 8.29 -14.75 -14.65
CA SER A 129 8.02 -14.47 -16.06
C SER A 129 6.55 -14.66 -16.43
N ASP A 130 5.87 -15.60 -15.79
CA ASP A 130 4.48 -15.99 -16.09
C ASP A 130 3.47 -15.13 -15.33
N GLY A 131 3.92 -14.05 -14.67
CA GLY A 131 3.07 -13.16 -13.92
C GLY A 131 2.64 -13.73 -12.56
N VAL A 132 3.29 -14.77 -12.03
CA VAL A 132 2.97 -15.36 -10.72
C VAL A 132 3.80 -14.70 -9.62
N ILE A 133 3.14 -14.29 -8.53
CA ILE A 133 3.79 -13.74 -7.35
C ILE A 133 4.64 -14.83 -6.70
N LEU A 134 5.94 -14.61 -6.65
CA LEU A 134 6.90 -15.47 -5.96
C LEU A 134 6.94 -15.15 -4.47
N GLU A 135 6.99 -13.85 -4.12
CA GLU A 135 6.88 -13.36 -2.74
C GLU A 135 6.58 -11.86 -2.71
N CYS A 136 6.16 -11.32 -1.56
CA CYS A 136 5.92 -9.90 -1.36
C CYS A 136 6.28 -9.44 0.06
N VAL A 137 6.46 -8.12 0.24
CA VAL A 137 6.69 -7.51 1.56
C VAL A 137 5.41 -7.57 2.41
N LYS A 138 4.26 -7.17 1.83
CA LYS A 138 2.96 -7.19 2.52
C LYS A 138 2.06 -8.23 1.86
N ARG A 139 1.75 -9.29 2.60
CA ARG A 139 0.79 -10.31 2.18
C ARG A 139 -0.64 -9.81 2.41
N VAL A 140 -1.45 -9.76 1.36
CA VAL A 140 -2.84 -9.27 1.40
C VAL A 140 -3.77 -10.42 1.03
N GLY A 141 -4.44 -10.97 2.04
CA GLY A 141 -5.41 -12.04 1.87
C GLY A 141 -6.79 -11.57 1.40
N PRO A 142 -7.68 -12.52 1.02
CA PRO A 142 -9.03 -12.22 0.56
C PRO A 142 -9.93 -11.62 1.66
N ASP A 143 -9.58 -11.84 2.92
CA ASP A 143 -10.20 -11.25 4.12
C ASP A 143 -9.95 -9.74 4.22
N VAL A 144 -8.79 -9.28 3.75
CA VAL A 144 -8.39 -7.86 3.77
C VAL A 144 -8.82 -7.14 2.50
N ASN A 145 -8.66 -7.78 1.34
CA ASN A 145 -9.00 -7.18 0.05
C ASN A 145 -9.56 -8.25 -0.88
N ARG A 146 -10.89 -8.24 -1.05
CA ARG A 146 -11.60 -9.17 -1.94
C ARG A 146 -11.33 -8.93 -3.42
N TYR A 147 -11.03 -7.69 -3.79
CA TYR A 147 -10.76 -7.32 -5.18
C TYR A 147 -9.37 -7.76 -5.63
N ARG A 148 -8.39 -7.66 -4.73
CA ARG A 148 -6.98 -7.90 -5.06
C ARG A 148 -6.25 -8.63 -3.94
N VAL A 149 -6.00 -9.91 -4.18
CA VAL A 149 -5.17 -10.77 -3.31
C VAL A 149 -3.72 -10.68 -3.74
N VAL A 150 -2.82 -10.42 -2.80
CA VAL A 150 -1.36 -10.38 -3.02
C VAL A 150 -0.71 -11.42 -2.12
N LEU A 151 -0.55 -12.64 -2.64
CA LEU A 151 0.01 -13.78 -1.93
C LEU A 151 0.92 -14.59 -2.89
N PRO A 152 1.94 -15.30 -2.36
CA PRO A 152 2.70 -16.26 -3.16
C PRO A 152 1.81 -17.26 -3.91
N ASN A 153 2.26 -17.68 -5.10
CA ASN A 153 1.57 -18.62 -6.00
C ASN A 153 0.21 -18.12 -6.54
N ARG A 154 -0.01 -16.79 -6.53
CA ARG A 154 -1.17 -16.16 -7.19
C ARG A 154 -0.71 -15.30 -8.35
N ALA A 155 -1.56 -15.12 -9.36
CA ALA A 155 -1.30 -14.18 -10.44
C ALA A 155 -1.20 -12.75 -9.88
N TYR A 156 -0.20 -11.99 -10.34
CA TYR A 156 -0.10 -10.57 -10.04
C TYR A 156 -1.19 -9.82 -10.78
N VAL A 157 -1.99 -9.07 -10.04
CA VAL A 157 -2.94 -8.10 -10.57
C VAL A 157 -2.47 -6.72 -10.10
N PRO A 158 -2.37 -5.71 -10.97
CA PRO A 158 -2.03 -4.36 -10.53
C PRO A 158 -3.17 -3.74 -9.68
N PRO A 159 -2.89 -2.67 -8.93
CA PRO A 159 -3.94 -1.86 -8.32
C PRO A 159 -4.99 -1.39 -9.35
N PRO A 160 -6.26 -1.21 -8.95
CA PRO A 160 -7.30 -0.76 -9.87
C PRO A 160 -6.95 0.61 -10.46
N ALA A 161 -7.14 0.75 -11.77
CA ALA A 161 -6.93 2.02 -12.46
C ALA A 161 -7.85 3.11 -11.88
N GLN A 162 -7.33 4.34 -11.79
CA GLN A 162 -8.14 5.48 -11.39
C GLN A 162 -8.99 5.95 -12.56
N ASN A 163 -10.26 6.27 -12.32
CA ASN A 163 -11.16 6.81 -13.33
C ASN A 163 -10.90 8.32 -13.52
N ARG A 164 -9.69 8.66 -13.99
CA ARG A 164 -9.21 10.02 -14.25
C ARG A 164 -8.68 10.13 -15.66
N VAL A 165 -8.64 11.36 -16.17
CA VAL A 165 -8.34 11.66 -17.57
C VAL A 165 -6.86 12.05 -17.72
N PRO A 166 -6.10 11.43 -18.63
CA PRO A 166 -4.73 11.83 -18.96
C PRO A 166 -4.64 13.29 -19.38
N LEU A 167 -3.55 13.98 -19.02
CA LEU A 167 -3.36 15.41 -19.34
C LEU A 167 -3.51 15.75 -20.84
N PRO A 168 -3.00 14.95 -21.80
CA PRO A 168 -3.15 15.24 -23.23
C PRO A 168 -4.60 15.31 -23.74
N GLU A 169 -5.57 14.76 -22.99
CA GLU A 169 -7.00 14.80 -23.35
C GLU A 169 -7.75 16.00 -22.75
N TRP A 170 -7.04 16.93 -22.09
CA TRP A 170 -7.62 18.14 -21.57
C TRP A 170 -7.53 19.28 -22.57
N SER A 171 -8.67 19.91 -22.86
CA SER A 171 -8.77 21.17 -23.59
C SER A 171 -9.11 22.32 -22.65
N GLU A 172 -8.95 23.55 -23.14
CA GLU A 172 -9.35 24.76 -22.41
C GLU A 172 -10.84 24.72 -22.04
N GLU A 173 -11.70 24.33 -22.98
CA GLU A 173 -13.15 24.25 -22.78
C GLU A 173 -13.53 23.18 -21.75
N ARG A 174 -12.85 22.04 -21.78
CA ARG A 174 -13.07 20.96 -20.81
C ARG A 174 -12.66 21.39 -19.41
N LEU A 175 -11.53 22.09 -19.29
CA LEU A 175 -11.08 22.62 -18.01
C LEU A 175 -12.01 23.72 -17.51
N ALA A 176 -12.42 24.66 -18.38
CA ALA A 176 -13.39 25.69 -18.04
C ALA A 176 -14.70 25.09 -17.51
N ARG A 177 -15.21 24.03 -18.17
CA ARG A 177 -16.39 23.30 -17.72
C ARG A 177 -16.17 22.65 -16.34
N LEU A 178 -15.03 21.99 -16.12
CA LEU A 178 -14.71 21.40 -14.81
C LEU A 178 -14.74 22.47 -13.70
N LEU A 179 -14.14 23.63 -13.94
CA LEU A 179 -14.10 24.72 -12.96
C LEU A 179 -15.50 25.30 -12.67
N GLN A 180 -16.37 25.38 -13.68
CA GLN A 180 -17.77 25.79 -13.52
C GLN A 180 -18.59 24.74 -12.75
N GLU A 181 -18.51 23.47 -13.14
CA GLU A 181 -19.22 22.36 -12.48
C GLU A 181 -18.79 22.15 -11.03
N ARG A 182 -17.56 22.56 -10.68
CA ARG A 182 -16.98 22.43 -9.34
C ARG A 182 -16.64 23.77 -8.71
N ALA A 183 -17.46 24.80 -8.95
CA ALA A 183 -17.25 26.15 -8.44
C ALA A 183 -17.06 26.22 -6.91
N ASP A 184 -17.73 25.34 -6.15
CA ASP A 184 -17.63 25.28 -4.68
C ASP A 184 -16.42 24.48 -4.17
N THR A 185 -15.62 23.90 -5.07
CA THR A 185 -14.43 23.11 -4.72
C THR A 185 -13.16 23.92 -5.01
N PRO A 186 -12.17 23.96 -4.10
CA PRO A 186 -10.87 24.55 -4.41
C PRO A 186 -10.29 23.98 -5.70
N ILE A 187 -9.80 24.86 -6.59
CA ILE A 187 -9.32 24.49 -7.93
C ILE A 187 -8.28 23.35 -7.86
N GLU A 188 -7.36 23.41 -6.90
CA GLU A 188 -6.38 22.34 -6.63
C GLU A 188 -7.05 20.97 -6.49
N ARG A 189 -8.10 20.88 -5.67
CA ARG A 189 -8.82 19.63 -5.40
C ARG A 189 -9.65 19.19 -6.59
N ALA A 190 -10.23 20.12 -7.34
CA ALA A 190 -10.94 19.82 -8.59
C ALA A 190 -9.98 19.20 -9.62
N LEU A 191 -8.81 19.81 -9.83
CA LEU A 191 -7.78 19.32 -10.74
C LEU A 191 -7.27 17.94 -10.33
N VAL A 192 -6.87 17.76 -9.06
CA VAL A 192 -6.37 16.47 -8.56
C VAL A 192 -7.43 15.37 -8.70
N GLY A 193 -8.71 15.70 -8.53
CA GLY A 193 -9.80 14.75 -8.70
C GLY A 193 -10.05 14.32 -10.15
N ALA A 194 -9.61 15.10 -11.13
CA ALA A 194 -9.97 14.92 -12.53
C ALA A 194 -8.78 14.50 -13.42
N VAL A 195 -7.58 15.06 -13.18
CA VAL A 195 -6.39 14.83 -13.98
C VAL A 195 -5.63 13.60 -13.46
N GLN A 196 -5.34 12.65 -14.34
CA GLN A 196 -4.59 11.44 -13.99
C GLN A 196 -3.13 11.78 -13.66
N GLY A 197 -2.56 11.15 -12.63
CA GLY A 197 -1.17 11.37 -12.21
C GLY A 197 -0.88 12.71 -11.51
N LEU A 198 -1.84 13.64 -11.46
CA LEU A 198 -1.67 14.93 -10.82
C LEU A 198 -1.71 14.82 -9.29
N SER A 199 -0.63 15.25 -8.64
CA SER A 199 -0.55 15.35 -7.18
C SER A 199 -1.03 16.73 -6.68
N PRO A 200 -1.44 16.84 -5.41
CA PRO A 200 -1.73 18.14 -4.79
C PRO A 200 -0.55 19.12 -4.90
N LEU A 201 0.69 18.63 -4.77
CA LEU A 201 1.89 19.46 -4.86
C LEU A 201 2.09 20.01 -6.28
N ALA A 202 1.92 19.16 -7.30
CA ALA A 202 1.99 19.58 -8.70
C ALA A 202 0.85 20.55 -9.07
N ALA A 203 -0.36 20.31 -8.54
CA ALA A 203 -1.49 21.20 -8.76
C ALA A 203 -1.25 22.61 -8.16
N ARG A 204 -0.74 22.70 -6.92
CA ARG A 204 -0.37 23.98 -6.31
C ARG A 204 0.70 24.71 -7.09
N GLU A 205 1.72 23.98 -7.54
CA GLU A 205 2.78 24.56 -8.34
C GLU A 205 2.27 25.10 -9.67
N ALA A 206 1.44 24.33 -10.40
CA ALA A 206 0.85 24.79 -11.66
C ALA A 206 -0.03 26.03 -11.46
N LEU A 207 -0.83 26.07 -10.40
CA LEU A 207 -1.69 27.21 -10.08
C LEU A 207 -0.87 28.45 -9.69
N ALA A 208 0.21 28.27 -8.93
CA ALA A 208 1.10 29.37 -8.57
C ALA A 208 1.79 29.96 -9.81
N ARG A 209 2.27 29.11 -10.73
CA ARG A 209 2.87 29.55 -12.01
C ARG A 209 1.85 30.23 -12.93
N ALA A 210 0.62 29.73 -12.97
CA ALA A 210 -0.44 30.32 -13.78
C ALA A 210 -0.79 31.74 -13.32
N GLY A 211 -0.76 31.98 -12.00
CA GLY A 211 -1.03 33.27 -11.37
C GLY A 211 -2.50 33.74 -11.48
N SER A 212 -3.39 32.91 -12.02
CA SER A 212 -4.82 33.17 -12.16
C SER A 212 -5.62 31.88 -12.29
N ALA A 213 -6.95 31.98 -12.19
CA ALA A 213 -7.89 30.87 -12.42
C ALA A 213 -8.22 30.67 -13.92
N ASP A 214 -7.44 31.26 -14.83
CA ASP A 214 -7.67 31.17 -16.27
C ASP A 214 -7.35 29.76 -16.79
N PRO A 215 -8.32 29.04 -17.39
CA PRO A 215 -8.13 27.66 -17.86
C PRO A 215 -6.95 27.51 -18.82
N GLN A 216 -6.75 28.47 -19.72
CA GLN A 216 -5.66 28.39 -20.72
C GLN A 216 -4.28 28.45 -20.06
N ARG A 217 -4.08 29.34 -19.08
CA ARG A 217 -2.84 29.43 -18.30
C ARG A 217 -2.62 28.20 -17.43
N ILE A 218 -3.66 27.71 -16.75
CA ILE A 218 -3.56 26.50 -15.92
C ILE A 218 -3.13 25.30 -16.76
N LEU A 219 -3.77 25.08 -17.92
CA LEU A 219 -3.47 23.95 -18.79
C LEU A 219 -2.03 24.02 -19.33
N ARG A 220 -1.56 25.22 -19.68
CA ARG A 220 -0.17 25.45 -20.11
C ARG A 220 0.83 25.09 -19.02
N GLU A 221 0.61 25.53 -17.79
CA GLU A 221 1.53 25.24 -16.69
C GLU A 221 1.49 23.77 -16.26
N LEU A 222 0.32 23.13 -16.33
CA LEU A 222 0.25 21.67 -16.23
C LEU A 222 1.07 21.01 -17.33
N ALA A 223 0.90 21.40 -18.60
CA ALA A 223 1.68 20.84 -19.69
C ALA A 223 3.20 21.01 -19.46
N ASN A 224 3.64 22.17 -18.97
CA ASN A 224 5.04 22.42 -18.61
C ASN A 224 5.56 21.49 -17.51
N LEU A 225 4.77 21.23 -16.47
CA LEU A 225 5.17 20.31 -15.38
C LEU A 225 5.27 18.85 -15.85
N PHE A 226 4.50 18.48 -16.85
CA PHE A 226 4.42 17.11 -17.38
C PHE A 226 5.31 16.87 -18.60
N ALA A 227 5.75 17.91 -19.31
CA ALA A 227 6.66 17.84 -20.45
C ALA A 227 7.96 17.03 -20.20
N PRO A 228 8.54 16.99 -18.99
CA PRO A 228 9.69 16.13 -18.71
C PRO A 228 9.45 14.63 -18.89
N LEU A 229 8.20 14.14 -18.90
CA LEU A 229 7.88 12.75 -19.21
C LEU A 229 8.29 12.34 -20.62
N GLU A 230 8.24 13.29 -21.57
CA GLU A 230 8.63 13.06 -22.96
C GLU A 230 10.07 13.54 -23.21
N THR A 231 10.42 14.70 -22.66
CA THR A 231 11.72 15.34 -22.94
C THR A 231 12.86 14.81 -22.09
N ALA A 232 12.55 14.08 -21.01
CA ALA A 232 13.52 13.56 -20.06
C ALA A 232 14.34 14.68 -19.35
N ARG A 233 13.82 15.91 -19.31
CA ARG A 233 14.47 17.09 -18.72
C ARG A 233 13.83 17.44 -17.38
N TRP A 234 14.24 16.75 -16.33
CA TRP A 234 13.78 17.02 -14.96
C TRP A 234 14.60 18.14 -14.31
N ALA A 235 13.97 18.85 -13.38
CA ALA A 235 14.62 19.85 -12.52
C ALA A 235 14.38 19.50 -11.04
N PRO A 236 15.07 18.48 -10.50
CA PRO A 236 14.90 18.09 -9.10
C PRO A 236 15.13 19.27 -8.17
N SER A 237 14.23 19.46 -7.20
CA SER A 237 14.32 20.54 -6.24
C SER A 237 13.76 20.16 -4.87
N VAL A 238 14.12 20.94 -3.87
CA VAL A 238 13.60 20.87 -2.51
C VAL A 238 12.98 22.20 -2.10
N GLY A 239 11.83 22.15 -1.44
CA GLY A 239 11.15 23.29 -0.87
C GLY A 239 11.53 23.47 0.60
N ILE A 240 11.76 24.70 1.02
CA ILE A 240 12.29 25.05 2.34
C ILE A 240 11.30 25.94 3.08
N GLN A 241 11.06 25.64 4.36
CA GLN A 241 10.32 26.51 5.28
C GLN A 241 11.00 26.47 6.63
N ALA A 242 11.25 27.63 7.23
CA ALA A 242 11.95 27.76 8.51
C ALA A 242 13.23 26.89 8.57
N GLU A 243 14.09 27.04 7.55
CA GLU A 243 15.36 26.30 7.38
C GLU A 243 15.23 24.77 7.24
N THR A 244 14.01 24.23 7.17
CA THR A 244 13.74 22.79 7.09
C THR A 244 13.23 22.43 5.70
N VAL A 245 13.69 21.30 5.16
CA VAL A 245 13.16 20.76 3.90
C VAL A 245 11.77 20.15 4.14
N VAL A 246 10.74 20.75 3.53
CA VAL A 246 9.33 20.37 3.71
C VAL A 246 8.72 19.69 2.49
N ALA A 247 9.35 19.80 1.33
CA ALA A 247 8.89 19.17 0.10
C ALA A 247 10.06 18.87 -0.84
N TYR A 248 9.82 17.97 -1.78
CA TYR A 248 10.67 17.74 -2.94
C TYR A 248 9.78 17.56 -4.17
N ALA A 249 10.33 17.84 -5.34
CA ALA A 249 9.67 17.60 -6.62
C ALA A 249 10.70 17.46 -7.75
N PRO A 250 10.33 16.85 -8.88
CA PRO A 250 11.20 16.79 -10.07
C PRO A 250 11.12 18.06 -10.94
N TYR A 251 10.60 19.15 -10.38
CA TYR A 251 10.46 20.48 -10.97
C TYR A 251 10.67 21.55 -9.88
N GLU A 252 10.86 22.80 -10.27
CA GLU A 252 11.01 23.94 -9.35
C GLU A 252 9.75 24.18 -8.51
N LEU A 253 9.91 24.37 -7.19
CA LEU A 253 8.82 24.55 -6.22
C LEU A 253 8.58 26.03 -5.91
N THR A 254 8.20 26.80 -6.93
CA THR A 254 8.06 28.27 -6.83
C THR A 254 6.95 28.71 -5.87
N HIS A 255 5.92 27.86 -5.65
CA HIS A 255 4.82 28.19 -4.73
C HIS A 255 5.20 28.25 -3.25
N LEU A 256 6.36 27.71 -2.85
CA LEU A 256 6.81 27.67 -1.45
C LEU A 256 7.61 28.92 -1.03
N GLY A 257 7.87 29.85 -1.95
CA GLY A 257 8.69 31.04 -1.71
C GLY A 257 10.19 30.74 -1.70
N GLU A 258 10.65 29.87 -0.78
CA GLU A 258 12.03 29.39 -0.73
C GLU A 258 12.15 27.95 -1.24
N TRP A 259 13.04 27.74 -2.21
CA TRP A 259 13.38 26.42 -2.74
C TRP A 259 14.82 26.41 -3.25
N LYS A 260 15.41 25.23 -3.38
CA LYS A 260 16.77 25.04 -3.92
C LYS A 260 16.80 23.88 -4.92
N PRO A 261 17.57 23.98 -6.01
CA PRO A 261 17.79 22.85 -6.91
C PRO A 261 18.54 21.73 -6.18
N ALA A 262 18.25 20.49 -6.55
CA ALA A 262 18.94 19.30 -6.08
C ALA A 262 19.64 18.61 -7.26
N PRO A 263 20.83 18.02 -7.08
CA PRO A 263 21.56 17.41 -8.20
C PRO A 263 20.89 16.15 -8.78
N SER A 264 19.99 15.51 -8.04
CA SER A 264 19.17 14.39 -8.53
C SER A 264 17.88 14.23 -7.74
N MET A 265 16.91 13.49 -8.30
CA MET A 265 15.67 13.19 -7.58
C MET A 265 15.95 12.35 -6.34
N SER A 266 16.87 11.39 -6.42
CA SER A 266 17.30 10.61 -5.26
C SER A 266 17.82 11.50 -4.12
N GLN A 267 18.70 12.46 -4.42
CA GLN A 267 19.22 13.38 -3.41
C GLN A 267 18.16 14.34 -2.84
N ALA A 268 17.19 14.79 -3.64
CA ALA A 268 16.07 15.58 -3.12
C ALA A 268 15.19 14.77 -2.15
N ILE A 269 14.95 13.48 -2.45
CA ILE A 269 14.23 12.56 -1.56
C ILE A 269 15.01 12.35 -0.25
N GLU A 270 16.34 12.21 -0.31
CA GLU A 270 17.18 12.03 0.87
C GLU A 270 17.23 13.29 1.75
N ALA A 271 17.38 14.47 1.15
CA ALA A 271 17.38 15.73 1.88
C ALA A 271 16.07 15.93 2.67
N TYR A 272 14.92 15.64 2.04
CA TYR A 272 13.64 15.65 2.73
C TYR A 272 13.56 14.62 3.84
N ARG A 273 14.01 13.38 3.61
CA ARG A 273 14.01 12.33 4.64
C ARG A 273 14.83 12.73 5.86
N ALA A 274 16.05 13.23 5.63
CA ALA A 274 16.94 13.67 6.70
C ALA A 274 16.28 14.76 7.55
N ALA A 275 15.62 15.74 6.91
CA ALA A 275 14.88 16.79 7.60
C ALA A 275 13.70 16.25 8.44
N GLN A 276 12.96 15.24 7.95
CA GLN A 276 11.88 14.60 8.71
C GLN A 276 12.40 13.78 9.89
N GLU A 277 13.53 13.09 9.73
CA GLU A 277 14.18 12.33 10.81
C GLU A 277 14.72 13.25 11.91
N THR A 278 15.25 14.43 11.56
CA THR A 278 15.70 15.42 12.55
C THR A 278 14.54 16.12 13.26
N ALA A 279 13.42 16.36 12.56
CA ALA A 279 12.23 16.99 13.14
C ALA A 279 11.46 16.03 14.07
N ASP A 280 11.50 14.73 13.79
CA ASP A 280 10.94 13.69 14.66
C ASP A 280 11.89 12.49 14.82
N PRO A 281 12.91 12.61 15.70
CA PRO A 281 13.91 11.56 15.93
C PRO A 281 13.29 10.24 16.45
N TYR A 282 12.10 10.32 17.03
CA TYR A 282 11.38 9.18 17.58
C TYR A 282 10.29 8.66 16.64
N ALA A 283 10.15 9.19 15.42
CA ALA A 283 9.15 8.77 14.45
C ALA A 283 9.20 7.26 14.20
N ALA A 284 10.40 6.72 13.98
CA ALA A 284 10.61 5.30 13.72
C ALA A 284 10.24 4.44 14.94
N ALA A 285 10.65 4.85 16.15
CA ALA A 285 10.31 4.17 17.39
C ALA A 285 8.79 4.20 17.65
N ARG A 286 8.14 5.35 17.45
CA ARG A 286 6.68 5.49 17.56
C ARG A 286 5.93 4.67 16.52
N ALA A 287 6.42 4.62 15.28
CA ALA A 287 5.82 3.80 14.23
C ALA A 287 5.91 2.31 14.55
N ALA A 288 7.05 1.85 15.07
CA ALA A 288 7.23 0.47 15.54
C ALA A 288 6.26 0.13 16.68
N VAL A 289 6.15 1.00 17.69
CA VAL A 289 5.20 0.82 18.80
C VAL A 289 3.75 0.83 18.31
N ARG A 290 3.39 1.74 17.40
CA ARG A 290 2.05 1.76 16.79
C ARG A 290 1.73 0.48 16.02
N SER A 291 2.71 -0.10 15.30
CA SER A 291 2.53 -1.37 14.61
C SER A 291 2.24 -2.50 15.60
N LEU A 292 3.03 -2.61 16.67
CA LEU A 292 2.81 -3.61 17.72
C LEU A 292 1.42 -3.47 18.36
N ILE A 293 0.97 -2.24 18.62
CA ILE A 293 -0.38 -1.97 19.14
C ILE A 293 -1.45 -2.38 18.12
N ALA A 294 -1.27 -2.08 16.83
CA ALA A 294 -2.22 -2.44 15.79
C ALA A 294 -2.33 -3.96 15.62
N ASP A 295 -1.21 -4.69 15.63
CA ASP A 295 -1.15 -6.15 15.54
C ASP A 295 -1.86 -6.80 16.74
N ALA A 296 -1.60 -6.29 17.96
CA ALA A 296 -2.26 -6.74 19.18
C ALA A 296 -3.77 -6.46 19.13
N ALA A 297 -4.18 -5.27 18.69
CA ALA A 297 -5.58 -4.90 18.54
C ALA A 297 -6.30 -5.81 17.54
N GLN A 298 -5.66 -6.14 16.41
CA GLN A 298 -6.24 -7.02 15.41
C GLN A 298 -6.34 -8.48 15.90
N ALA A 299 -5.34 -8.95 16.66
CA ALA A 299 -5.41 -10.26 17.31
C ALA A 299 -6.57 -10.36 18.33
N LEU A 300 -6.75 -9.32 19.15
CA LEU A 300 -7.86 -9.24 20.12
C LEU A 300 -9.21 -9.15 19.42
N ALA A 301 -9.33 -8.38 18.35
CA ALA A 301 -10.57 -8.27 17.57
C ALA A 301 -10.98 -9.62 16.97
N ARG A 302 -10.02 -10.38 16.42
CA ARG A 302 -10.28 -11.75 15.93
C ARG A 302 -10.76 -12.68 17.04
N ARG A 303 -10.13 -12.61 18.22
CA ARG A 303 -10.51 -13.44 19.37
C ARG A 303 -11.90 -13.08 19.90
N ARG A 304 -12.24 -11.79 19.96
CA ARG A 304 -13.59 -11.34 20.34
C ARG A 304 -14.64 -11.87 19.37
N GLN A 305 -14.41 -11.77 18.07
CA GLN A 305 -15.35 -12.26 17.06
C GLN A 305 -15.55 -13.78 17.12
N ALA A 306 -14.52 -14.56 17.47
CA ALA A 306 -14.66 -15.99 17.69
C ALA A 306 -15.55 -16.29 18.90
N LEU A 307 -15.32 -15.61 20.03
CA LEU A 307 -16.14 -15.76 21.24
C LEU A 307 -17.59 -15.30 21.04
N GLU A 308 -17.81 -14.20 20.30
CA GLU A 308 -19.16 -13.72 19.95
C GLU A 308 -19.93 -14.73 19.08
N ARG A 309 -19.24 -15.56 18.28
CA ARG A 309 -19.86 -16.62 17.48
C ARG A 309 -20.16 -17.88 18.29
N GLU A 310 -19.36 -18.16 19.32
CA GLU A 310 -19.54 -19.30 20.24
C GLU A 310 -20.53 -18.99 21.36
N ALA A 311 -20.81 -17.70 21.62
CA ALA A 311 -21.76 -17.27 22.64
C ALA A 311 -23.19 -17.65 22.25
N MET A 312 -23.82 -18.48 23.08
CA MET A 312 -25.25 -18.75 22.99
C MET A 312 -26.03 -17.46 23.25
N SER A 313 -27.12 -17.26 22.51
CA SER A 313 -27.98 -16.09 22.75
C SER A 313 -28.71 -16.24 24.09
N PRO A 314 -29.06 -15.12 24.78
CA PRO A 314 -29.88 -15.18 25.98
C PRO A 314 -31.21 -15.93 25.79
N ASP A 315 -31.81 -15.82 24.60
CA ASP A 315 -33.04 -16.52 24.25
C ASP A 315 -32.84 -18.03 24.16
N GLU A 316 -31.70 -18.48 23.63
CA GLU A 316 -31.34 -19.89 23.55
C GLU A 316 -31.06 -20.49 24.93
N ILE A 317 -30.39 -19.74 25.81
CA ILE A 317 -30.18 -20.12 27.22
C ILE A 317 -31.52 -20.24 27.95
N ASN A 318 -32.40 -19.24 27.81
CA ASN A 318 -33.72 -19.25 28.44
C ASN A 318 -34.57 -20.41 27.93
N ARG A 319 -34.51 -20.71 26.63
CA ARG A 319 -35.20 -21.86 26.03
C ARG A 319 -34.69 -23.18 26.60
N LEU A 320 -33.38 -23.36 26.74
CA LEU A 320 -32.82 -24.58 27.34
C LEU A 320 -33.19 -24.74 28.81
N LEU A 321 -33.21 -23.65 29.57
CA LEU A 321 -33.69 -23.65 30.96
C LEU A 321 -35.17 -24.03 31.05
N GLU A 322 -36.02 -23.49 30.16
CA GLU A 322 -37.43 -23.85 30.09
C GLU A 322 -37.61 -25.32 29.71
N CYS A 323 -36.88 -25.82 28.70
CA CYS A 323 -36.88 -27.24 28.34
C CYS A 323 -36.51 -28.10 29.55
N GLY A 324 -35.41 -27.81 30.24
CA GLY A 324 -34.97 -28.57 31.42
C GLY A 324 -36.01 -28.55 32.55
N GLN A 325 -36.65 -27.41 32.81
CA GLN A 325 -37.69 -27.31 33.82
C GLN A 325 -38.95 -28.12 33.44
N VAL A 326 -39.33 -28.12 32.16
CA VAL A 326 -40.45 -28.93 31.65
C VAL A 326 -40.14 -30.42 31.76
N LEU A 327 -38.92 -30.84 31.39
CA LEU A 327 -38.50 -32.24 31.54
C LEU A 327 -38.53 -32.68 33.01
N LEU A 328 -38.01 -31.86 33.93
CA LEU A 328 -38.05 -32.12 35.38
C LEU A 328 -39.47 -32.30 35.92
N ASN A 329 -40.41 -31.44 35.48
CA ASN A 329 -41.81 -31.50 35.92
C ASN A 329 -42.54 -32.76 35.42
N HIS A 330 -42.10 -33.32 34.29
CA HIS A 330 -42.73 -34.47 33.63
C HIS A 330 -41.84 -35.72 33.60
N LEU A 331 -40.85 -35.83 34.50
CA LEU A 331 -39.89 -36.96 34.54
C LEU A 331 -40.55 -38.34 34.51
N GLY A 332 -41.70 -38.49 35.16
CA GLY A 332 -42.44 -39.76 35.22
C GLY A 332 -43.05 -40.21 33.88
N GLU A 333 -43.14 -39.31 32.90
CA GLU A 333 -43.70 -39.55 31.57
C GLU A 333 -42.60 -39.87 30.53
N LEU A 334 -41.33 -39.64 30.89
CA LEU A 334 -40.17 -39.81 30.02
C LEU A 334 -39.56 -41.21 30.13
N ARG A 335 -38.96 -41.68 29.03
CA ARG A 335 -38.28 -42.98 28.95
C ARG A 335 -36.93 -42.82 28.26
N LYS A 336 -35.93 -43.57 28.75
CA LYS A 336 -34.63 -43.65 28.10
C LYS A 336 -34.77 -44.16 26.66
N GLY A 337 -33.98 -43.60 25.74
CA GLY A 337 -34.00 -43.95 24.32
C GLY A 337 -34.96 -43.10 23.47
N GLN A 338 -35.69 -42.16 24.07
CA GLN A 338 -36.48 -41.18 23.32
C GLN A 338 -35.55 -40.14 22.66
N THR A 339 -35.86 -39.76 21.42
CA THR A 339 -35.13 -38.71 20.70
C THR A 339 -35.86 -37.36 20.73
N ARG A 340 -37.14 -37.36 21.10
CA ARG A 340 -38.01 -36.18 21.14
C ARG A 340 -39.24 -36.45 22.01
N VAL A 341 -39.73 -35.42 22.69
CA VAL A 341 -40.99 -35.45 23.43
C VAL A 341 -41.77 -34.15 23.23
N THR A 342 -43.10 -34.22 23.25
CA THR A 342 -43.98 -33.04 23.27
C THR A 342 -44.71 -33.01 24.61
N LEU A 343 -44.50 -31.95 25.38
CA LEU A 343 -45.03 -31.77 26.73
C LEU A 343 -45.70 -30.39 26.86
N PRO A 344 -46.63 -30.20 27.80
CA PRO A 344 -47.12 -28.87 28.13
C PRO A 344 -45.97 -28.01 28.67
N GLY A 345 -45.67 -26.88 28.01
CA GLY A 345 -44.71 -25.89 28.48
C GLY A 345 -45.20 -25.14 29.72
N LEU A 346 -44.33 -24.31 30.32
CA LEU A 346 -44.66 -23.58 31.55
C LEU A 346 -45.83 -22.59 31.39
N SER A 347 -46.08 -22.13 30.15
CA SER A 347 -47.21 -21.26 29.78
C SER A 347 -48.49 -22.02 29.43
N GLY A 348 -48.47 -23.36 29.43
CA GLY A 348 -49.57 -24.23 29.03
C GLY A 348 -49.66 -24.49 27.52
N GLN A 349 -48.81 -23.89 26.68
CA GLN A 349 -48.67 -24.26 25.27
C GLN A 349 -47.77 -25.48 25.12
N GLU A 350 -48.07 -26.38 24.17
CA GLU A 350 -47.23 -27.54 23.91
C GLU A 350 -45.84 -27.15 23.40
N MET A 351 -44.81 -27.71 24.02
CA MET A 351 -43.41 -27.53 23.67
C MET A 351 -42.82 -28.87 23.25
N THR A 352 -42.10 -28.89 22.13
CA THR A 352 -41.38 -30.07 21.66
C THR A 352 -39.90 -29.93 21.99
N ILE A 353 -39.36 -30.93 22.70
CA ILE A 353 -38.00 -30.96 23.22
C ILE A 353 -37.27 -32.15 22.61
N ASP A 354 -36.10 -31.91 22.02
CA ASP A 354 -35.21 -32.96 21.53
C ASP A 354 -34.44 -33.56 22.71
N LEU A 355 -34.29 -34.88 22.73
CA LEU A 355 -33.63 -35.64 23.78
C LEU A 355 -32.46 -36.44 23.22
N ASN A 356 -31.41 -36.59 24.01
CA ASN A 356 -30.34 -37.53 23.80
C ASN A 356 -30.79 -38.94 24.25
N PRO A 357 -30.97 -39.90 23.32
CA PRO A 357 -31.44 -41.24 23.64
C PRO A 357 -30.47 -42.06 24.50
N ASP A 358 -29.18 -41.68 24.53
CA ASP A 358 -28.14 -42.36 25.30
C ASP A 358 -28.14 -41.95 26.79
N GLU A 359 -28.75 -40.81 27.11
CA GLU A 359 -28.89 -40.26 28.46
C GLU A 359 -30.20 -40.71 29.12
N THR A 360 -30.22 -40.75 30.45
CA THR A 360 -31.47 -40.94 31.20
C THR A 360 -32.34 -39.68 31.15
N PRO A 361 -33.65 -39.77 31.44
CA PRO A 361 -34.52 -38.59 31.51
C PRO A 361 -34.11 -37.50 32.50
N LEU A 362 -33.28 -37.83 33.50
CA LEU A 362 -32.75 -36.86 34.47
C LEU A 362 -31.44 -36.22 34.03
N GLU A 363 -30.69 -36.89 33.13
CA GLU A 363 -29.43 -36.39 32.57
C GLU A 363 -29.66 -35.48 31.36
N ASN A 364 -30.73 -35.74 30.60
CA ASN A 364 -31.31 -34.83 29.61
C ASN A 364 -31.92 -33.60 30.30
#